data_AF-W4IH35-F1
#
_entry.id   AF-W4IH35-F1
#
_cell.length_a   1.000
_cell.length_b   1.000
_cell.length_c   1.000
_cell.angle_alpha   90.00
_cell.angle_beta   90.00
_cell.angle_gamma   90.00
#
_symmetry.space_group_name_H-M   'P 1'
#
loop_
_entity.id
_entity.type
_entity.pdbx_description
1 polymer ?
#
loop_
_entity_poly.entity_id
_entity_poly.type
_entity_poly.pdbx_seq_one_letter_code
_entity_poly.pdbx_strand_id
1 'polypeptide(L)'
;MSDQINVKHKIGDTCRKLYSYFKTVNNTSTFIQNGTLTPSEFVDSGDFLVYKFKTWEWQEADKDRVVPYLPENKQFLITKNVPCKQRIKDLNNIVHDLEHDPASINSTSCYSKNMLHDNLMKIRTYDVSITYDKYYQTPRIWLFGYNENGDPLKSEEIFEDILSDYSYKTVTYDPHPCTGVMTASIHPCKHAEAILNVVNNWISEEKEPRHDLYLLFLLKFISGVIPTIEYDFTTDIEIPRDSNAGL
;
A
#
# COMPACT_ATOMS: atom_id res chain seq x y z
N MET A 1 4.19 16.78 -19.29
CA MET A 1 4.92 17.09 -18.03
C MET A 1 4.97 15.88 -17.10
N SER A 2 3.93 15.02 -17.11
CA SER A 2 3.87 13.69 -16.48
C SER A 2 4.99 12.73 -16.91
N ASP A 3 5.28 12.63 -18.21
CA ASP A 3 6.28 11.69 -18.73
C ASP A 3 7.70 11.97 -18.20
N GLN A 4 8.05 13.24 -18.02
CA GLN A 4 9.37 13.62 -17.51
C GLN A 4 9.56 13.26 -16.01
N ILE A 5 8.49 13.29 -15.21
CA ILE A 5 8.54 12.93 -13.80
C ILE A 5 8.69 11.41 -13.67
N ASN A 6 7.88 10.64 -14.40
CA ASN A 6 7.96 9.18 -14.39
C ASN A 6 9.34 8.67 -14.89
N VAL A 7 9.91 9.31 -15.91
CA VAL A 7 11.28 9.03 -16.39
C VAL A 7 12.33 9.32 -15.31
N LYS A 8 12.22 10.45 -14.58
CA LYS A 8 13.14 10.76 -13.46
C LYS A 8 13.05 9.74 -12.33
N HIS A 9 11.85 9.31 -11.96
CA HIS A 9 11.65 8.28 -10.93
C HIS A 9 12.25 6.94 -11.37
N LYS A 10 12.00 6.51 -12.61
CA LYS A 10 12.54 5.28 -13.18
C LYS A 10 14.07 5.25 -13.26
N ILE A 11 14.69 6.35 -13.72
CA ILE A 11 16.15 6.50 -13.72
C ILE A 11 16.69 6.46 -12.29
N GLY A 12 16.04 7.19 -11.38
CA GLY A 12 16.37 7.17 -9.97
C GLY A 12 16.30 5.77 -9.37
N ASP A 13 15.26 4.99 -9.67
CA ASP A 13 15.07 3.64 -9.17
C ASP A 13 16.10 2.66 -9.71
N THR A 14 16.48 2.81 -10.97
CA THR A 14 17.58 2.02 -11.55
C THR A 14 18.90 2.29 -10.82
N CYS A 15 19.23 3.57 -10.61
CA CYS A 15 20.44 3.96 -9.86
C CYS A 15 20.38 3.49 -8.39
N ARG A 16 19.23 3.63 -7.73
CA ARG A 16 19.02 3.20 -6.34
C ARG A 16 19.10 1.70 -6.18
N LYS A 17 18.58 0.93 -7.15
CA LYS A 17 18.68 -0.53 -7.17
C LYS A 17 20.13 -0.99 -7.30
N LEU A 18 20.91 -0.34 -8.16
CA LEU A 18 22.35 -0.60 -8.26
C LEU A 18 23.07 -0.24 -6.96
N TYR A 19 22.77 0.92 -6.36
CA TYR A 19 23.38 1.33 -5.11
C TYR A 19 23.00 0.41 -3.93
N SER A 20 21.74 -0.01 -3.84
CA SER A 20 21.26 -0.87 -2.77
C SER A 20 21.90 -2.26 -2.79
N TYR A 21 22.32 -2.75 -3.96
CA TYR A 21 23.11 -3.96 -4.08
C TYR A 21 24.41 -3.88 -3.27
N PHE A 22 25.09 -2.73 -3.30
CA PHE A 22 26.36 -2.48 -2.58
C PHE A 22 26.18 -1.93 -1.16
N LYS A 23 25.00 -1.38 -0.81
CA LYS A 23 24.71 -0.85 0.53
C LYS A 23 24.70 -2.00 1.56
N THR A 24 25.38 -1.84 2.69
CA THR A 24 25.30 -2.79 3.81
C THR A 24 23.89 -2.79 4.42
N VAL A 25 23.42 -3.96 4.84
CA VAL A 25 22.15 -4.09 5.58
C VAL A 25 22.35 -3.51 6.98
N ASN A 26 21.46 -2.59 7.38
CA ASN A 26 21.44 -2.08 8.75
C ASN A 26 20.53 -2.96 9.61
N ASN A 27 21.04 -3.39 10.77
CA ASN A 27 20.32 -4.20 11.75
C ASN A 27 20.03 -3.45 13.05
N THR A 28 20.45 -2.19 13.14
CA THR A 28 20.13 -1.32 14.26
C THR A 28 18.82 -0.60 13.96
N SER A 29 17.84 -0.73 14.86
CA SER A 29 16.54 -0.06 14.70
C SER A 29 16.73 1.45 14.61
N THR A 30 16.15 2.03 13.56
CA THR A 30 15.96 3.47 13.41
C THR A 30 14.48 3.81 13.25
N PHE A 31 13.59 2.95 13.74
CA PHE A 31 12.13 3.09 13.63
C PHE A 31 11.65 4.39 14.28
N ILE A 32 12.02 4.63 15.54
CA ILE A 32 11.59 5.82 16.28
C ILE A 32 12.21 7.10 15.69
N GLN A 33 13.46 7.03 15.23
CA GLN A 33 14.22 8.20 14.77
C GLN A 33 13.87 8.62 13.35
N ASN A 34 13.68 7.63 12.46
CA ASN A 34 13.60 7.85 11.02
C ASN A 34 12.35 7.24 10.38
N GLY A 35 11.50 6.50 11.09
CA GLY A 35 10.34 5.83 10.51
C GLY A 35 10.71 4.70 9.53
N THR A 36 11.93 4.16 9.65
CA THR A 36 12.48 3.10 8.80
C THR A 36 12.52 1.76 9.55
N LEU A 37 12.50 0.66 8.82
CA LEU A 37 12.64 -0.69 9.34
C LEU A 37 13.97 -1.33 8.95
N THR A 38 14.54 -2.11 9.86
CA THR A 38 15.49 -3.18 9.54
C THR A 38 14.77 -4.35 8.86
N PRO A 39 15.47 -5.29 8.21
CA PRO A 39 14.83 -6.48 7.65
C PRO A 39 14.13 -7.34 8.71
N SER A 40 14.69 -7.45 9.91
CA SER A 40 14.05 -8.20 11.01
C SER A 40 12.73 -7.55 11.41
N GLU A 41 12.71 -6.23 11.61
CA GLU A 41 11.47 -5.53 11.99
C GLU A 41 10.42 -5.55 10.87
N PHE A 42 10.85 -5.61 9.59
CA PHE A 42 9.94 -5.86 8.47
C PHE A 42 9.31 -7.25 8.54
N VAL A 43 10.09 -8.27 8.88
CA VAL A 43 9.57 -9.63 9.10
C VAL A 43 8.63 -9.65 10.29
N ASP A 44 8.98 -9.03 11.41
CA ASP A 44 8.14 -8.97 12.61
C ASP A 44 6.80 -8.27 12.33
N SER A 45 6.83 -7.15 11.61
CA SER A 45 5.60 -6.45 11.21
C SER A 45 4.76 -7.24 10.20
N GLY A 46 5.40 -7.97 9.29
CA GLY A 46 4.73 -8.87 8.35
C GLY A 46 4.07 -10.06 9.04
N ASP A 47 4.74 -10.65 10.04
CA ASP A 47 4.17 -11.71 10.86
C ASP A 47 2.94 -11.22 11.63
N PHE A 48 3.01 -10.01 12.17
CA PHE A 48 1.86 -9.40 12.83
C PHE A 48 0.69 -9.17 11.85
N LEU A 49 0.98 -8.68 10.63
CA LEU A 49 -0.03 -8.50 9.58
C LEU A 49 -0.75 -9.81 9.24
N VAL A 50 0.00 -10.88 8.95
CA VAL A 50 -0.54 -12.22 8.63
C VAL A 50 -1.26 -12.85 9.84
N TYR A 51 -0.77 -12.61 11.05
CA TYR A 51 -1.45 -13.04 12.26
C TYR A 51 -2.83 -12.38 12.37
N LYS A 52 -2.91 -11.06 12.15
CA LYS A 52 -4.13 -10.27 12.31
C LYS A 52 -5.12 -10.45 11.16
N PHE A 53 -4.65 -10.48 9.92
CA PHE A 53 -5.46 -10.51 8.71
C PHE A 53 -5.11 -11.74 7.87
N LYS A 54 -5.98 -12.75 7.89
CA LYS A 54 -5.74 -14.05 7.25
C LYS A 54 -5.76 -14.03 5.72
N THR A 55 -6.14 -12.91 5.12
CA THR A 55 -6.06 -12.67 3.68
C THR A 55 -4.64 -12.32 3.22
N TRP A 56 -3.77 -11.89 4.15
CA TRP A 56 -2.36 -11.64 3.88
C TRP A 56 -1.52 -12.89 4.11
N GLU A 57 -0.58 -13.12 3.21
CA GLU A 57 0.32 -14.28 3.24
C GLU A 57 1.75 -13.88 2.89
N TRP A 58 2.72 -14.52 3.54
CA TRP A 58 4.11 -14.49 3.10
C TRP A 58 4.31 -15.34 1.84
N GLN A 59 5.24 -14.92 0.98
CA GLN A 59 5.59 -15.61 -0.25
C GLN A 59 7.10 -15.72 -0.43
N GLU A 60 7.49 -16.78 -1.14
CA GLU A 60 8.84 -16.98 -1.68
C GLU A 60 9.02 -16.13 -2.95
N ALA A 61 10.24 -15.64 -3.18
CA ALA A 61 10.61 -15.03 -4.45
C ALA A 61 11.00 -16.10 -5.48
N ASP A 62 11.01 -15.74 -6.76
CA ASP A 62 11.63 -16.58 -7.79
C ASP A 62 13.09 -16.86 -7.43
N LYS A 63 13.60 -18.03 -7.83
CA LYS A 63 14.92 -18.54 -7.40
C LYS A 63 16.09 -17.59 -7.66
N ASP A 64 16.04 -16.82 -8.75
CA ASP A 64 17.07 -15.85 -9.14
C ASP A 64 16.86 -14.45 -8.51
N ARG A 65 15.82 -14.30 -7.69
CA ARG A 65 15.37 -13.02 -7.08
C ARG A 65 15.33 -13.04 -5.57
N VAL A 66 15.63 -14.18 -4.94
CA VAL A 66 15.76 -14.32 -3.49
C VAL A 66 16.86 -13.39 -2.98
N VAL A 67 16.55 -12.63 -1.93
CA VAL A 67 17.52 -11.77 -1.25
C VAL A 67 18.00 -12.41 0.06
N PRO A 68 19.32 -12.38 0.36
CA PRO A 68 19.89 -13.13 1.47
C PRO A 68 19.64 -12.51 2.85
N TYR A 69 19.13 -11.27 2.89
CA TYR A 69 18.87 -10.54 4.13
C TYR A 69 17.42 -10.69 4.63
N LEU A 70 16.61 -11.51 3.95
CA LEU A 70 15.28 -11.95 4.39
C LEU A 70 15.23 -13.49 4.35
N PRO A 71 14.41 -14.15 5.19
CA PRO A 71 14.19 -15.59 5.10
C PRO A 71 13.61 -16.00 3.73
N GLU A 72 13.98 -17.18 3.21
CA GLU A 72 13.54 -17.65 1.88
C GLU A 72 12.02 -17.69 1.73
N ASN A 73 11.30 -18.09 2.79
CA ASN A 73 9.85 -18.17 2.82
C ASN A 73 9.14 -16.85 3.20
N LYS A 74 9.89 -15.74 3.36
CA LYS A 74 9.38 -14.43 3.77
C LYS A 74 10.00 -13.29 2.96
N GLN A 75 9.93 -13.42 1.63
CA GLN A 75 10.53 -12.45 0.71
C GLN A 75 9.62 -11.25 0.46
N PHE A 76 8.31 -11.49 0.39
CA PHE A 76 7.28 -10.45 0.27
C PHE A 76 5.95 -10.93 0.82
N LEU A 77 5.05 -9.99 1.11
CA LEU A 77 3.67 -10.26 1.52
C LEU A 77 2.74 -10.04 0.33
N ILE A 78 1.65 -10.78 0.26
CA ILE A 78 0.60 -10.58 -0.75
C ILE A 78 -0.79 -10.81 -0.14
N THR A 79 -1.76 -10.06 -0.64
CA THR A 79 -3.19 -10.37 -0.54
C THR A 79 -3.76 -10.36 -1.96
N LYS A 80 -4.57 -11.37 -2.29
CA LYS A 80 -5.01 -11.63 -3.66
C LYS A 80 -6.48 -11.33 -3.87
N ASN A 81 -6.84 -11.00 -5.12
CA ASN A 81 -8.22 -10.78 -5.54
C ASN A 81 -8.99 -9.72 -4.73
N VAL A 82 -8.29 -8.67 -4.29
CA VAL A 82 -8.87 -7.56 -3.54
C VAL A 82 -9.83 -6.78 -4.44
N PRO A 83 -11.12 -6.63 -4.09
CA PRO A 83 -12.08 -6.00 -4.97
C PRO A 83 -11.88 -4.47 -5.06
N CYS A 84 -12.13 -3.94 -6.26
CA CYS A 84 -12.17 -2.50 -6.57
C CYS A 84 -13.42 -2.20 -7.40
N LYS A 85 -14.50 -1.81 -6.70
CA LYS A 85 -15.85 -1.67 -7.27
C LYS A 85 -16.13 -0.30 -7.89
N GLN A 86 -15.32 0.70 -7.54
CA GLN A 86 -15.53 2.11 -7.92
C GLN A 86 -14.23 2.71 -8.44
N ARG A 87 -14.31 3.78 -9.23
CA ARG A 87 -13.15 4.58 -9.64
C ARG A 87 -13.08 5.88 -8.86
N ILE A 88 -11.91 6.49 -8.81
CA ILE A 88 -11.70 7.78 -8.13
C ILE A 88 -12.61 8.87 -8.70
N LYS A 89 -12.85 8.87 -10.01
CA LYS A 89 -13.78 9.81 -10.66
C LYS A 89 -15.21 9.71 -10.11
N ASP A 90 -15.65 8.51 -9.74
CA ASP A 90 -17.02 8.27 -9.27
C ASP A 90 -17.17 8.79 -7.84
N LEU A 91 -16.14 8.63 -7.00
CA LEU A 91 -16.08 9.22 -5.66
C LEU A 91 -16.15 10.74 -5.71
N ASN A 92 -15.41 11.38 -6.61
CA ASN A 92 -15.41 12.84 -6.75
C ASN A 92 -16.78 13.38 -7.16
N ASN A 93 -17.50 12.69 -8.05
CA ASN A 93 -18.85 13.07 -8.44
C ASN A 93 -19.81 13.00 -7.24
N ILE A 94 -19.74 11.94 -6.43
CA ILE A 94 -20.56 11.81 -5.21
C ILE A 94 -20.28 12.95 -4.23
N VAL A 95 -19.01 13.27 -3.96
CA VAL A 95 -18.64 14.36 -3.05
C VAL A 95 -19.15 15.70 -3.55
N HIS A 96 -18.99 15.98 -4.85
CA HIS A 96 -19.48 17.21 -5.47
C HIS A 96 -21.00 17.35 -5.30
N ASP A 97 -21.76 16.28 -5.55
CA ASP A 97 -23.22 16.29 -5.42
C ASP A 97 -23.67 16.49 -3.95
N LEU A 98 -22.95 15.92 -2.99
CA LEU A 98 -23.21 16.12 -1.55
C LEU A 98 -22.96 17.57 -1.10
N GLU A 99 -21.94 18.23 -1.66
CA GLU A 99 -21.65 19.63 -1.34
C GLU A 99 -22.66 20.61 -1.95
N HIS A 100 -23.19 20.30 -3.13
CA HIS A 100 -24.10 21.19 -3.86
C HIS A 100 -25.58 20.94 -3.54
N ASP A 101 -25.98 19.70 -3.26
CA ASP A 101 -27.37 19.35 -2.90
C ASP A 101 -27.43 18.15 -1.93
N PRO A 102 -27.34 18.40 -0.60
CA PRO A 102 -27.42 17.36 0.42
C PRO A 102 -28.81 16.68 0.50
N ALA A 103 -29.85 17.22 -0.16
CA ALA A 103 -31.20 16.65 -0.17
C ALA A 103 -31.43 15.63 -1.31
N SER A 104 -30.48 15.48 -2.23
CA SER A 104 -30.52 14.53 -3.35
C SER A 104 -30.57 13.04 -2.95
N ILE A 105 -30.37 12.73 -1.66
CA ILE A 105 -30.22 11.38 -1.11
C ILE A 105 -31.51 10.54 -1.11
N ASN A 106 -32.71 11.16 -1.12
CA ASN A 106 -33.98 10.42 -1.12
C ASN A 106 -34.30 9.69 -2.44
N SER A 107 -33.41 9.80 -3.43
CA SER A 107 -33.50 9.14 -4.73
C SER A 107 -32.56 7.93 -4.87
N THR A 108 -32.21 7.27 -3.75
CA THR A 108 -31.29 6.12 -3.73
C THR A 108 -31.78 4.92 -4.57
N SER A 109 -33.08 4.85 -4.87
CA SER A 109 -33.71 3.82 -5.71
C SER A 109 -33.68 4.13 -7.22
N CYS A 110 -33.58 5.40 -7.64
CA CYS A 110 -33.60 5.76 -9.07
C CYS A 110 -32.20 6.09 -9.63
N TYR A 111 -31.26 6.55 -8.80
CA TYR A 111 -29.85 6.68 -9.21
C TYR A 111 -29.17 5.33 -9.41
N SER A 112 -29.47 4.36 -8.55
CA SER A 112 -29.02 2.98 -8.73
C SER A 112 -29.57 2.39 -10.03
N LYS A 113 -30.82 2.69 -10.41
CA LYS A 113 -31.42 2.16 -11.65
C LYS A 113 -30.87 2.75 -12.94
N ASN A 114 -30.53 4.04 -12.97
CA ASN A 114 -29.97 4.69 -14.18
C ASN A 114 -28.46 4.43 -14.34
N MET A 115 -27.68 4.30 -13.26
CA MET A 115 -26.28 3.84 -13.36
C MET A 115 -26.15 2.35 -13.69
N LEU A 116 -27.10 1.51 -13.25
CA LEU A 116 -27.09 0.07 -13.54
C LEU A 116 -27.26 -0.30 -15.02
N HIS A 117 -27.76 0.61 -15.87
CA HIS A 117 -27.98 0.32 -17.29
C HIS A 117 -26.89 0.84 -18.23
N ASP A 118 -26.25 1.98 -17.94
CA ASP A 118 -25.19 2.55 -18.80
C ASP A 118 -23.77 2.37 -18.23
N ASN A 119 -23.63 1.96 -16.96
CA ASN A 119 -22.37 1.65 -16.30
C ASN A 119 -22.54 0.37 -15.48
N LEU A 120 -22.62 -0.78 -16.17
CA LEU A 120 -22.24 -2.06 -15.58
C LEU A 120 -20.76 -1.94 -15.20
N MET A 121 -20.47 -1.28 -14.06
CA MET A 121 -19.12 -0.93 -13.62
C MET A 121 -18.32 -2.21 -13.56
N LYS A 122 -17.34 -2.30 -14.46
CA LYS A 122 -16.45 -3.44 -14.56
C LYS A 122 -15.67 -3.56 -13.26
N ILE A 123 -16.11 -4.45 -12.38
CA ILE A 123 -15.43 -4.72 -11.12
C ILE A 123 -14.01 -5.13 -11.47
N ARG A 124 -13.03 -4.45 -10.86
CA ARG A 124 -11.62 -4.86 -10.93
C ARG A 124 -11.29 -5.65 -9.68
N THR A 125 -10.29 -6.50 -9.79
CA THR A 125 -9.64 -7.09 -8.62
C THR A 125 -8.15 -6.79 -8.66
N TYR A 126 -7.51 -6.77 -7.50
CA TYR A 126 -6.09 -6.49 -7.37
C TYR A 126 -5.41 -7.54 -6.50
N ASP A 127 -4.26 -8.00 -6.95
CA ASP A 127 -3.25 -8.55 -6.06
C ASP A 127 -2.41 -7.38 -5.54
N VAL A 128 -2.39 -7.21 -4.22
CA VAL A 128 -1.61 -6.17 -3.54
C VAL A 128 -0.45 -6.85 -2.83
N SER A 129 0.78 -6.49 -3.18
CA SER A 129 1.98 -7.04 -2.54
C SER A 129 2.84 -5.98 -1.86
N ILE A 130 3.59 -6.41 -0.85
CA ILE A 130 4.49 -5.57 -0.05
C ILE A 130 5.88 -6.19 -0.05
N THR A 131 6.88 -5.43 -0.50
CA THR A 131 8.29 -5.83 -0.51
C THR A 131 9.10 -4.92 0.40
N TYR A 132 10.25 -5.39 0.91
CA TYR A 132 11.20 -4.53 1.62
C TYR A 132 12.11 -3.77 0.65
N ASP A 133 12.06 -2.44 0.69
CA ASP A 133 12.98 -1.58 -0.05
C ASP A 133 14.26 -1.34 0.76
N LYS A 134 15.36 -2.00 0.37
CA LYS A 134 16.66 -1.87 1.05
C LYS A 134 17.27 -0.46 0.98
N TYR A 135 16.97 0.31 -0.06
CA TYR A 135 17.51 1.65 -0.21
C TYR A 135 16.88 2.60 0.81
N TYR A 136 15.54 2.64 0.81
CA TYR A 136 14.75 3.50 1.68
C TYR A 136 14.56 2.93 3.10
N GLN A 137 14.81 1.63 3.27
CA GLN A 137 14.58 0.89 4.52
C GLN A 137 13.12 1.00 4.95
N THR A 138 12.21 0.86 3.99
CA THR A 138 10.77 0.95 4.19
C THR A 138 10.07 -0.08 3.30
N PRO A 139 8.85 -0.53 3.64
CA PRO A 139 8.06 -1.37 2.77
C PRO A 139 7.60 -0.58 1.54
N ARG A 140 7.49 -1.26 0.39
CA ARG A 140 7.02 -0.74 -0.89
C ARG A 140 5.81 -1.54 -1.35
N ILE A 141 4.77 -0.85 -1.82
CA ILE A 141 3.50 -1.45 -2.25
C ILE A 141 3.49 -1.64 -3.77
N TRP A 142 2.95 -2.77 -4.21
CA TRP A 142 2.77 -3.10 -5.61
C TRP A 142 1.33 -3.53 -5.88
N LEU A 143 0.81 -3.16 -7.05
CA LEU A 143 -0.56 -3.39 -7.48
C LEU A 143 -0.56 -4.10 -8.83
N PHE A 144 -1.06 -5.33 -8.85
CA PHE A 144 -1.32 -6.07 -10.07
C PHE A 144 -2.83 -6.26 -10.22
N GLY A 145 -3.44 -5.57 -11.18
CA GLY A 145 -4.89 -5.53 -11.31
C GLY A 145 -5.41 -6.42 -12.44
N TYR A 146 -6.65 -6.86 -12.30
CA TYR A 146 -7.40 -7.63 -13.28
C TYR A 146 -8.73 -6.96 -13.60
N ASN A 147 -9.19 -7.09 -14.84
CA ASN A 147 -10.52 -6.68 -15.26
C ASN A 147 -11.59 -7.70 -14.83
N GLU A 148 -12.84 -7.47 -15.21
CA GLU A 148 -13.99 -8.31 -14.87
C GLU A 148 -13.91 -9.74 -15.43
N ASN A 149 -13.10 -9.96 -16.48
CA ASN A 149 -12.87 -11.26 -17.09
C ASN A 149 -11.65 -11.99 -16.48
N GLY A 150 -10.92 -11.34 -15.58
CA GLY A 150 -9.68 -11.86 -15.01
C GLY A 150 -8.43 -11.59 -15.85
N ASP A 151 -8.51 -10.76 -16.89
CA ASP A 151 -7.33 -10.38 -17.67
C ASP A 151 -6.55 -9.25 -16.98
N PRO A 152 -5.21 -9.21 -17.07
CA PRO A 152 -4.40 -8.14 -16.51
C PRO A 152 -4.78 -6.76 -17.04
N LEU A 153 -4.88 -5.78 -16.14
CA LEU A 153 -5.13 -4.37 -16.48
C LEU A 153 -3.90 -3.72 -17.11
N LYS A 154 -4.15 -2.73 -17.96
CA LYS A 154 -3.12 -1.83 -18.44
C LYS A 154 -2.74 -0.81 -17.37
N SER A 155 -1.56 -0.20 -17.52
CA SER A 155 -1.11 0.86 -16.61
C SER A 155 -2.14 1.98 -16.48
N GLU A 156 -2.70 2.45 -17.60
CA GLU A 156 -3.63 3.57 -17.64
C GLU A 156 -4.89 3.28 -16.83
N GLU A 157 -5.35 2.03 -16.84
CA GLU A 157 -6.51 1.57 -16.09
C GLU A 157 -6.23 1.60 -14.59
N ILE A 158 -5.06 1.11 -14.16
CA ILE A 158 -4.66 1.14 -12.74
C ILE A 158 -4.60 2.59 -12.22
N PHE A 159 -4.16 3.54 -13.04
CA PHE A 159 -4.12 4.96 -12.67
C PHE A 159 -5.50 5.57 -12.40
N GLU A 160 -6.60 4.98 -12.89
CA GLU A 160 -7.97 5.44 -12.59
C GLU A 160 -8.40 5.10 -11.15
N ASP A 161 -7.68 4.18 -10.50
CA ASP A 161 -7.92 3.71 -9.12
C ASP A 161 -6.97 4.38 -8.11
N ILE A 162 -6.04 5.24 -8.57
CA ILE A 162 -5.08 5.96 -7.73
C ILE A 162 -5.46 7.44 -7.65
N LEU A 163 -5.48 7.99 -6.44
CA LEU A 163 -5.79 9.40 -6.23
C LEU A 163 -4.79 10.30 -6.99
N SER A 164 -5.31 11.28 -7.74
CA SER A 164 -4.54 12.06 -8.72
C SER A 164 -3.33 12.79 -8.14
N ASP A 165 -3.41 13.20 -6.87
CA ASP A 165 -2.32 13.91 -6.20
C ASP A 165 -1.10 13.03 -5.94
N TYR A 166 -1.28 11.71 -5.99
CA TYR A 166 -0.27 10.68 -5.80
C TYR A 166 0.11 9.99 -7.12
N SER A 167 -0.82 9.78 -8.04
CA SER A 167 -0.66 8.96 -9.26
C SER A 167 0.61 9.30 -10.05
N TYR A 168 0.82 10.56 -10.44
CA TYR A 168 1.96 10.94 -11.29
C TYR A 168 3.22 11.35 -10.51
N LYS A 169 3.17 11.34 -9.18
CA LYS A 169 4.30 11.74 -8.33
C LYS A 169 5.00 10.55 -7.71
N THR A 170 4.24 9.50 -7.39
CA THR A 170 4.76 8.39 -6.60
C THR A 170 4.46 7.02 -7.21
N VAL A 171 3.71 6.91 -8.32
CA VAL A 171 3.45 5.61 -8.94
C VAL A 171 4.24 5.42 -10.23
N THR A 172 4.94 4.29 -10.31
CA THR A 172 5.72 3.85 -11.48
C THR A 172 5.25 2.48 -11.94
N TYR A 173 5.63 2.06 -13.15
CA TYR A 173 5.31 0.72 -13.68
C TYR A 173 6.61 -0.03 -13.94
N ASP A 174 6.92 -0.99 -13.07
CA ASP A 174 8.25 -1.60 -12.94
C ASP A 174 8.15 -3.11 -12.75
N PRO A 175 9.21 -3.87 -13.07
CA PRO A 175 9.26 -5.30 -12.76
C PRO A 175 9.32 -5.51 -11.25
N HIS A 176 8.34 -6.24 -10.71
CA HIS A 176 8.28 -6.62 -9.30
C HIS A 176 9.59 -7.33 -8.89
N PRO A 177 10.22 -6.94 -7.77
CA PRO A 177 11.58 -7.37 -7.45
C PRO A 177 11.66 -8.88 -7.24
N CYS A 178 10.61 -9.48 -6.66
CA CYS A 178 10.58 -10.91 -6.30
C CYS A 178 10.08 -11.82 -7.44
N THR A 179 9.38 -11.30 -8.45
CA THR A 179 8.73 -12.12 -9.50
C THR A 179 9.05 -11.69 -10.94
N GLY A 180 9.64 -10.51 -11.13
CA GLY A 180 9.94 -9.94 -12.44
C GLY A 180 8.75 -9.48 -13.27
N VAL A 181 7.52 -9.79 -12.86
CA VAL A 181 6.28 -9.37 -13.52
C VAL A 181 6.15 -7.85 -13.49
N MET A 182 5.72 -7.25 -14.60
CA MET A 182 5.47 -5.81 -14.67
C MET A 182 4.25 -5.46 -13.81
N THR A 183 4.44 -4.55 -12.86
CA THR A 183 3.45 -4.23 -11.83
C THR A 183 3.51 -2.74 -11.49
N ALA A 184 2.37 -2.12 -11.16
CA ALA A 184 2.37 -0.75 -10.67
C ALA A 184 2.97 -0.70 -9.26
N SER A 185 3.88 0.24 -9.00
CA SER A 185 4.63 0.39 -7.75
C SER A 185 4.34 1.75 -7.13
N ILE A 186 3.87 1.77 -5.88
CA ILE A 186 3.78 3.00 -5.08
C ILE A 186 5.14 3.22 -4.39
N HIS A 187 5.86 4.22 -4.87
CA HIS A 187 7.23 4.53 -4.49
C HIS A 187 7.34 4.96 -3.02
N PRO A 188 8.31 4.42 -2.26
CA PRO A 188 8.29 4.50 -0.80
C PRO A 188 8.91 5.76 -0.18
N CYS A 189 9.17 6.80 -0.99
CA CYS A 189 9.89 8.01 -0.55
C CYS A 189 9.16 8.82 0.53
N LYS A 190 7.85 8.63 0.67
CA LYS A 190 7.02 9.30 1.68
C LYS A 190 6.61 8.39 2.84
N HIS A 191 6.97 7.10 2.80
CA HIS A 191 6.49 6.13 3.79
C HIS A 191 7.11 6.37 5.17
N ALA A 192 8.42 6.62 5.21
CA ALA A 192 9.11 6.96 6.46
C ALA A 192 8.53 8.22 7.13
N GLU A 193 8.26 9.26 6.35
CA GLU A 193 7.63 10.51 6.82
C GLU A 193 6.23 10.26 7.38
N ALA A 194 5.40 9.47 6.68
CA ALA A 194 4.06 9.11 7.16
C ALA A 194 4.10 8.36 8.50
N ILE A 195 5.05 7.43 8.66
CA ILE A 195 5.20 6.63 9.88
C ILE A 195 5.74 7.47 11.05
N LEU A 196 6.68 8.38 10.78
CA LEU A 196 7.17 9.30 11.81
C LEU A 196 6.04 10.15 12.41
N ASN A 197 5.06 10.57 11.60
CA ASN A 197 3.91 11.30 12.12
C ASN A 197 3.11 10.45 13.13
N VAL A 198 2.96 9.14 12.86
CA VAL A 198 2.29 8.20 13.80
C VAL A 198 3.11 8.02 15.07
N VAL A 199 4.42 7.79 14.94
CA VAL A 199 5.34 7.61 16.07
C VAL A 199 5.35 8.84 16.97
N ASN A 200 5.44 10.04 16.40
CA ASN A 200 5.45 11.30 17.15
C ASN A 200 4.14 11.49 17.94
N ASN A 201 2.99 11.15 17.33
CA ASN A 201 1.71 11.21 18.03
C ASN A 201 1.66 10.23 19.20
N TRP A 202 2.14 9.00 19.04
CA TRP A 202 2.24 8.03 20.14
C TRP A 202 3.11 8.51 21.29
N ILE A 203 4.29 9.06 20.98
CA ILE A 203 5.18 9.64 22.00
C ILE A 203 4.47 10.77 22.74
N SER A 204 3.73 11.64 22.03
CA SER A 204 2.96 12.73 22.65
C SER A 204 1.81 12.26 23.54
N GLU A 205 1.28 11.07 23.26
CA GLU A 205 0.23 10.40 24.04
C GLU A 205 0.79 9.46 25.12
N GLU A 206 2.10 9.52 25.39
CA GLU A 206 2.80 8.64 26.34
C GLU A 206 2.65 7.14 26.03
N LYS A 207 2.42 6.79 24.76
CA LYS A 207 2.33 5.41 24.28
C LYS A 207 3.68 4.92 23.75
N GLU A 208 3.99 3.65 23.99
CA GLU A 208 5.21 3.03 23.46
C GLU A 208 5.10 2.75 21.96
N PRO A 209 6.03 3.27 21.12
CA PRO A 209 6.02 2.98 19.70
C PRO A 209 6.37 1.53 19.37
N ARG A 210 5.46 0.87 18.66
CA ARG A 210 5.51 -0.53 18.26
C ARG A 210 5.79 -0.70 16.76
N HIS A 211 7.00 -1.17 16.42
CA HIS A 211 7.40 -1.39 15.02
C HIS A 211 6.65 -2.56 14.37
N ASP A 212 6.17 -3.53 15.14
CA ASP A 212 5.37 -4.64 14.63
C ASP A 212 4.03 -4.17 14.02
N LEU A 213 3.52 -3.01 14.44
CA LEU A 213 2.33 -2.36 13.87
C LEU A 213 2.60 -1.54 12.59
N TYR A 214 3.86 -1.45 12.13
CA TYR A 214 4.25 -0.59 11.01
C TYR A 214 3.41 -0.81 9.75
N LEU A 215 3.25 -2.07 9.31
CA LEU A 215 2.52 -2.37 8.09
C LEU A 215 1.05 -1.98 8.17
N LEU A 216 0.43 -1.99 9.36
CA LEU A 216 -0.96 -1.54 9.52
C LEU A 216 -1.09 -0.04 9.31
N PHE A 217 -0.15 0.75 9.86
CA PHE A 217 -0.14 2.20 9.63
C PHE A 217 0.21 2.55 8.19
N LEU A 218 1.14 1.80 7.59
CA LEU A 218 1.44 1.97 6.17
C LEU A 218 0.19 1.69 5.33
N LEU A 219 -0.50 0.58 5.56
CA LEU A 219 -1.74 0.24 4.85
C LEU A 219 -2.84 1.30 5.10
N LYS A 220 -2.95 1.85 6.32
CA LYS A 220 -3.84 2.99 6.58
C LYS A 220 -3.46 4.22 5.76
N PHE A 221 -2.18 4.56 5.65
CA PHE A 221 -1.71 5.64 4.79
C PHE A 221 -2.04 5.37 3.31
N ILE A 222 -1.79 4.14 2.85
CA ILE A 222 -2.03 3.71 1.47
C ILE A 222 -3.52 3.72 1.13
N SER A 223 -4.42 3.57 2.11
CA SER A 223 -5.87 3.69 1.88
C SER A 223 -6.29 5.11 1.49
N GLY A 224 -5.47 6.12 1.82
CA GLY A 224 -5.64 7.48 1.31
C GLY A 224 -5.11 7.66 -0.13
N VAL A 225 -4.27 6.75 -0.61
CA VAL A 225 -3.69 6.77 -1.96
C VAL A 225 -4.54 5.99 -2.96
N ILE A 226 -5.07 4.84 -2.54
CA ILE A 226 -5.92 3.94 -3.35
C ILE A 226 -7.24 3.64 -2.63
N PRO A 227 -8.10 4.65 -2.42
CA PRO A 227 -9.29 4.53 -1.57
C PRO A 227 -10.36 3.56 -2.09
N THR A 228 -10.30 3.17 -3.36
CA THR A 228 -11.29 2.27 -3.97
C THR A 228 -10.91 0.79 -3.92
N ILE A 229 -9.69 0.46 -3.49
CA ILE A 229 -9.19 -0.93 -3.39
C ILE A 229 -9.41 -1.43 -1.95
N GLU A 230 -10.30 -2.41 -1.79
CA GLU A 230 -10.84 -2.86 -0.50
C GLU A 230 -9.98 -3.96 0.16
N TYR A 231 -8.69 -3.71 0.44
CA TYR A 231 -7.86 -4.68 1.17
C TYR A 231 -8.14 -4.62 2.67
N ASP A 232 -7.88 -5.72 3.37
CA ASP A 232 -8.01 -5.77 4.82
C ASP A 232 -6.84 -5.04 5.51
N PHE A 233 -7.16 -3.95 6.19
CA PHE A 233 -6.26 -3.24 7.09
C PHE A 233 -7.00 -2.58 8.27
N THR A 234 -8.34 -2.68 8.30
CA THR A 234 -9.18 -2.07 9.33
C THR A 234 -8.89 -2.72 10.66
N THR A 235 -8.04 -2.06 11.41
CA THR A 235 -7.97 -2.26 12.83
C THR A 235 -8.68 -1.05 13.40
N ASP A 236 -9.82 -1.25 14.06
CA ASP A 236 -10.06 -0.47 15.27
C ASP A 236 -8.87 -0.83 16.16
N ILE A 237 -7.78 -0.05 16.07
CA ILE A 237 -6.57 -0.29 16.86
C ILE A 237 -6.99 0.03 18.29
N GLU A 238 -7.70 -0.89 18.92
CA GLU A 238 -7.74 -1.03 20.36
C GLU A 238 -6.32 -1.40 20.75
N ILE A 239 -5.50 -0.35 20.90
CA ILE A 239 -4.25 -0.43 21.63
C ILE A 239 -4.68 -1.02 22.98
N PRO A 240 -4.18 -2.22 23.35
CA PRO A 240 -4.51 -2.79 24.64
C PRO A 240 -4.22 -1.74 25.69
N ARG A 241 -5.26 -1.27 26.40
CA ARG A 241 -5.04 -0.45 27.59
C ARG A 241 -4.24 -1.34 28.53
N ASP A 242 -3.10 -0.86 28.96
CA ASP A 242 -2.26 -1.56 29.92
C ASP A 242 -3.15 -2.13 31.02
N SER A 243 -3.20 -3.45 31.11
CA SER A 243 -3.70 -4.11 32.29
C SER A 243 -2.81 -3.64 33.42
N ASN A 244 -3.34 -2.74 34.26
CA ASN A 244 -2.78 -2.37 35.54
C ASN A 244 -2.09 -3.59 36.15
N ALA A 245 -0.76 -3.56 36.18
CA ALA A 245 0.04 -4.41 37.03
C ALA A 245 -0.22 -3.97 38.47
N GLY A 246 -1.35 -4.43 39.00
CA GLY A 246 -1.67 -4.43 40.40
C GLY A 246 -1.56 -5.86 40.90
N LEU A 247 -0.38 -6.22 41.41
CA LEU A 247 -0.12 -6.89 42.69
C LEU A 247 1.39 -7.13 42.83
#